data_AF-V8NEN4-F1
#
_entry.id   AF-V8NEN4-F1
#
_cell.length_a   1.000
_cell.length_b   1.000
_cell.length_c   1.000
_cell.angle_alpha   90.00
_cell.angle_beta   90.00
_cell.angle_gamma   90.00
#
_symmetry.space_group_name_H-M   'P 1'
#
loop_
_entity.id
_entity.type
_entity.pdbx_description
1 polymer ?
#
loop_
_entity_poly.entity_id
_entity_poly.type
_entity_poly.pdbx_seq_one_letter_code
_entity_poly.pdbx_strand_id
1 'polypeptide(L)'
;MFLSHPFLSLQSSSFSSITDSTMSLNIITVTLNMEKYNFLGISIVGQSNERGDGGIYIGSIMKGGAVAADGRIEPGDMLLQVNDTNFENMSNDDAVRVLREIVHKPG
;
A
#
# COMPACT_ATOMS: atom_id res chain seq x y z
N MET A 1 7.04 -22.33 -18.03
CA MET A 1 7.99 -21.23 -17.80
C MET A 1 7.18 -20.05 -17.29
N PHE A 2 7.00 -19.94 -15.97
CA PHE A 2 6.26 -18.82 -15.39
C PHE A 2 7.29 -17.72 -15.14
N LEU A 3 7.13 -16.58 -15.82
CA LEU A 3 7.94 -15.39 -15.60
C LEU A 3 7.76 -14.94 -14.15
N SER A 4 8.82 -15.02 -13.35
CA SER A 4 8.92 -14.28 -12.09
C SER A 4 8.68 -12.81 -12.42
N HIS A 5 7.57 -12.24 -11.96
CA HIS A 5 7.28 -10.83 -12.18
C HIS A 5 8.07 -10.01 -11.15
N PRO A 6 9.10 -9.24 -11.55
CA PRO A 6 9.94 -8.48 -10.61
C PRO A 6 9.26 -7.20 -10.11
N PHE A 7 8.00 -6.99 -10.49
CA PHE A 7 7.26 -5.78 -10.25
C PHE A 7 6.14 -6.03 -9.24
N LEU A 8 6.05 -5.17 -8.23
CA LEU A 8 4.91 -5.11 -7.31
C LEU A 8 4.02 -3.91 -7.67
N SER A 9 2.73 -4.16 -7.90
CA SER A 9 1.73 -3.11 -8.04
C SER A 9 1.17 -2.74 -6.67
N LEU A 10 1.10 -1.46 -6.34
CA LEU A 10 0.52 -0.98 -5.08
C LEU A 10 -0.47 0.14 -5.37
N GLN A 11 -1.70 -0.01 -4.88
CA GLN A 11 -2.77 0.95 -5.05
C GLN A 11 -3.08 1.65 -3.72
N SER A 12 -3.15 2.98 -3.75
CA SER A 12 -3.35 3.80 -2.57
C SER A 12 -4.32 4.95 -2.82
N SER A 13 -4.98 5.47 -1.78
CA SER A 13 -5.90 6.60 -1.91
C SER A 13 -5.70 7.72 -0.90
N SER A 14 -5.99 8.94 -1.34
CA SER A 14 -5.87 10.19 -0.58
C SER A 14 -7.13 11.06 -0.75
N PHE A 15 -7.47 11.90 0.24
CA PHE A 15 -8.62 12.81 0.15
C PHE A 15 -8.25 14.11 -0.59
N SER A 16 -9.01 14.47 -1.62
CA SER A 16 -8.88 15.78 -2.29
C SER A 16 -10.05 16.69 -1.89
N SER A 17 -9.74 17.84 -1.29
CA SER A 17 -10.75 18.85 -0.93
C SER A 17 -11.05 19.75 -2.12
N ILE A 18 -12.23 19.60 -2.73
CA ILE A 18 -12.81 20.60 -3.62
C ILE A 18 -14.24 20.88 -3.12
N THR A 19 -14.38 22.01 -2.41
CA THR A 19 -15.61 22.75 -1.99
C THR A 19 -16.89 21.96 -1.68
N ASP A 20 -17.42 22.16 -0.46
CA ASP A 20 -18.84 22.07 -0.05
C ASP A 20 -19.78 21.20 -0.93
N SER A 21 -19.49 19.90 -1.09
CA SER A 21 -20.49 18.80 -1.22
C SER A 21 -19.95 17.42 -1.66
N THR A 22 -18.72 17.25 -2.16
CA THR A 22 -18.20 15.89 -2.44
C THR A 22 -16.74 15.72 -2.07
N MET A 23 -16.45 14.92 -1.05
CA MET A 23 -15.10 14.37 -0.87
C MET A 23 -14.78 13.47 -2.07
N SER A 24 -13.76 13.82 -2.85
CA SER A 24 -13.27 12.98 -3.93
C SER A 24 -12.03 12.21 -3.46
N LEU A 25 -12.07 10.89 -3.60
CA LEU A 25 -10.91 10.03 -3.39
C LEU A 25 -10.01 10.11 -4.63
N ASN A 26 -8.76 10.51 -4.43
CA ASN A 26 -7.73 10.32 -5.44
C ASN A 26 -7.15 8.92 -5.24
N ILE A 27 -7.28 8.04 -6.24
CA ILE A 27 -6.70 6.69 -6.23
C ILE A 27 -5.50 6.68 -7.18
N ILE A 28 -4.35 6.27 -6.66
CA ILE A 28 -3.12 6.07 -7.43
C ILE A 28 -2.71 4.61 -7.43
N THR A 29 -2.11 4.18 -8.54
CA THR A 29 -1.43 2.88 -8.64
C THR A 29 0.03 3.13 -9.01
N VAL A 30 0.93 2.51 -8.25
CA VAL A 30 2.37 2.53 -8.51
C VAL A 30 2.87 1.13 -8.85
N THR A 31 3.94 1.03 -9.63
CA THR A 31 4.58 -0.24 -9.97
C THR A 31 6.04 -0.16 -9.57
N LEU A 32 6.44 -0.99 -8.62
CA LEU A 32 7.73 -0.94 -7.96
C LEU A 32 8.63 -2.06 -8.49
N ASN A 33 9.84 -1.71 -8.93
CA ASN A 33 10.85 -2.69 -9.35
C ASN A 33 11.58 -3.25 -8.12
N MET A 34 11.26 -4.48 -7.74
CA MET A 34 11.83 -5.14 -6.56
C MET A 34 13.20 -5.79 -6.83
N GLU A 35 13.67 -5.86 -8.09
CA GLU A 35 15.07 -6.22 -8.39
C GLU A 35 16.02 -5.05 -8.09
N LYS A 36 15.55 -3.81 -8.28
CA LYS A 36 16.33 -2.59 -8.03
C LYS A 36 16.38 -2.23 -6.55
N TYR A 37 15.30 -2.51 -5.81
CA TYR A 37 15.16 -2.15 -4.41
C TYR A 37 14.92 -3.40 -3.55
N ASN A 38 15.76 -3.61 -2.55
CA ASN A 38 15.73 -4.83 -1.73
C ASN A 38 14.51 -4.95 -0.80
N PHE A 39 13.68 -3.91 -0.69
CA PHE A 39 12.51 -3.86 0.19
C PHE A 39 11.55 -2.71 -0.19
N LEU A 40 10.29 -2.82 0.22
CA LEU A 40 9.26 -1.78 -0.03
C LEU A 40 9.57 -0.47 0.71
N GLY A 41 9.90 -0.58 2.00
CA GLY A 41 10.23 0.56 2.85
C GLY A 41 9.03 1.31 3.41
N ILE A 42 7.97 0.60 3.79
CA ILE A 42 6.79 1.19 4.45
C ILE A 42 6.51 0.53 5.79
N SER A 43 5.90 1.27 6.71
CA SER A 43 5.13 0.69 7.81
C SER A 43 3.63 0.85 7.51
N ILE A 44 2.82 -0.05 8.05
CA ILE A 44 1.36 0.07 7.97
C ILE A 44 0.74 0.19 9.35
N VAL A 45 -0.38 0.90 9.42
CA VAL A 45 -1.21 1.05 10.61
C VAL A 45 -2.64 0.67 10.24
N GLY A 46 -3.23 -0.26 10.98
CA GLY A 46 -4.66 -0.52 10.89
C GLY A 46 -5.38 0.47 11.77
N GLN A 47 -6.35 1.18 11.21
CA GLN A 47 -7.30 1.92 12.02
C GLN A 47 -8.53 1.05 12.22
N SER A 48 -9.17 1.13 13.37
CA SER A 48 -10.49 0.53 13.60
C SER A 48 -11.42 1.65 14.05
N ASN A 49 -12.53 1.85 13.35
CA ASN A 49 -13.61 2.70 13.85
C ASN A 49 -14.70 1.81 14.50
N GLU A 50 -15.60 2.42 15.28
CA GLU A 50 -16.70 1.71 15.96
C GLU A 50 -17.65 0.97 15.01
N ARG A 51 -17.55 1.23 13.69
CA ARG A 51 -18.34 0.60 12.63
C ARG A 51 -17.66 -0.59 11.97
N GLY A 52 -16.38 -0.85 12.29
CA GLY A 52 -15.60 -1.93 11.68
C GLY A 52 -15.05 -1.61 10.28
N ASP A 53 -15.21 -0.39 9.78
CA ASP A 53 -14.70 0.08 8.48
C ASP A 53 -13.24 0.58 8.61
N GLY A 54 -12.46 -0.19 9.34
CA GLY A 54 -11.10 0.13 9.70
C GLY A 54 -10.09 -0.22 8.61
N GLY A 55 -9.65 0.77 7.83
CA GLY A 55 -8.70 0.54 6.74
C GLY A 55 -7.24 0.37 7.16
N ILE A 56 -6.41 -0.07 6.21
CA ILE A 56 -4.95 -0.14 6.34
C ILE A 56 -4.33 1.12 5.75
N TYR A 57 -3.47 1.80 6.51
CA TYR A 57 -2.85 3.07 6.13
C TYR A 57 -1.33 2.98 6.14
N ILE A 58 -0.69 3.78 5.29
CA ILE A 58 0.77 3.96 5.30
C ILE A 58 1.15 4.78 6.54
N GLY A 59 1.87 4.16 7.48
CA GLY A 59 2.31 4.81 8.71
C GLY A 59 3.57 5.65 8.54
N SER A 60 4.54 5.13 7.80
CA SER A 60 5.82 5.79 7.54
C SER A 60 6.49 5.23 6.29
N ILE A 61 7.40 6.02 5.72
CA ILE A 61 8.18 5.65 4.55
C ILE A 61 9.67 5.75 4.89
N MET A 62 10.40 4.67 4.65
CA MET A 62 11.83 4.53 4.92
C MET A 62 12.65 4.94 3.69
N LYS A 63 13.61 5.83 3.88
CA LYS A 63 14.56 6.22 2.82
C LYS A 63 15.29 4.99 2.27
N GLY A 64 15.47 4.97 0.96
CA GLY A 64 16.15 3.88 0.24
C GLY A 64 15.27 2.68 -0.11
N GLY A 65 14.01 2.64 0.37
CA GLY A 65 13.02 1.65 -0.06
C GLY A 65 12.39 1.98 -1.42
N ALA A 66 11.75 0.98 -2.03
CA ALA A 66 11.11 1.12 -3.33
C ALA A 66 10.04 2.22 -3.36
N VAL A 67 9.20 2.31 -2.31
CA VAL A 67 8.14 3.31 -2.21
C VAL A 67 8.72 4.73 -2.10
N ALA A 68 9.76 4.90 -1.29
CA ALA A 68 10.45 6.18 -1.15
C ALA A 68 11.09 6.65 -2.46
N ALA A 69 11.55 5.72 -3.30
CA ALA A 69 12.17 6.04 -4.57
C ALA A 69 11.16 6.38 -5.68
N ASP A 70 9.94 5.82 -5.62
CA ASP A 70 8.83 6.24 -6.50
C ASP A 70 8.28 7.61 -6.09
N GLY A 71 8.10 7.84 -4.79
CA GLY A 71 7.84 9.16 -4.20
C GLY A 71 6.41 9.68 -4.34
N ARG A 72 5.47 8.89 -4.90
CA ARG A 72 4.05 9.31 -5.04
C ARG A 72 3.15 8.91 -3.88
N ILE A 73 3.55 7.91 -3.11
CA ILE A 73 2.82 7.46 -1.92
C ILE A 73 3.37 8.19 -0.71
N GLU A 74 2.48 8.61 0.19
CA GLU A 74 2.82 9.37 1.39
C GLU A 74 2.24 8.72 2.65
N PRO A 75 2.84 8.99 3.84
CA PRO A 75 2.22 8.61 5.11
C PRO A 75 0.82 9.22 5.23
N GLY A 76 -0.16 8.41 5.63
CA GLY A 76 -1.57 8.78 5.69
C GLY A 76 -2.39 8.30 4.50
N ASP A 77 -1.79 7.87 3.40
CA ASP A 77 -2.55 7.23 2.33
C ASP A 77 -3.11 5.87 2.80
N MET A 78 -4.30 5.52 2.32
CA MET A 78 -4.89 4.19 2.56
C MET A 78 -4.32 3.19 1.54
N LEU A 79 -3.88 2.03 1.99
CA LEU A 79 -3.48 0.91 1.16
C LEU A 79 -4.72 0.12 0.73
N LEU A 80 -5.04 0.14 -0.56
CA LEU A 80 -6.22 -0.54 -1.11
C LEU A 80 -5.88 -1.92 -1.65
N GLN A 81 -4.75 -2.05 -2.35
CA GLN A 81 -4.38 -3.29 -3.03
C GLN A 81 -2.87 -3.42 -3.17
N VAL A 82 -2.37 -4.65 -3.07
CA VAL A 82 -1.01 -5.01 -3.51
C VAL A 82 -1.09 -6.21 -4.45
N ASN A 83 -0.63 -6.04 -5.68
CA ASN A 83 -0.88 -6.95 -6.80
C ASN A 83 -2.38 -7.27 -6.90
N ASP A 84 -2.75 -8.55 -6.77
CA ASP A 84 -4.13 -9.02 -6.85
C ASP A 84 -4.82 -9.13 -5.47
N THR A 85 -4.14 -8.73 -4.39
CA THR A 85 -4.66 -8.84 -3.02
C THR A 85 -5.26 -7.53 -2.54
N ASN A 86 -6.55 -7.53 -2.20
CA ASN A 86 -7.27 -6.38 -1.64
C ASN A 86 -7.01 -6.25 -0.11
N PHE A 87 -6.78 -5.02 0.36
CA PHE A 87 -6.49 -4.65 1.76
C PHE A 87 -7.60 -3.83 2.45
N GLU A 88 -8.64 -3.39 1.74
CA GLU A 88 -9.66 -2.45 2.23
C GLU A 88 -10.37 -2.93 3.51
N ASN A 89 -10.61 -4.23 3.62
CA ASN A 89 -11.33 -4.85 4.74
C ASN A 89 -10.44 -5.80 5.56
N MET A 90 -9.12 -5.70 5.41
CA MET A 90 -8.20 -6.58 6.13
C MET A 90 -7.98 -6.08 7.56
N SER A 91 -7.90 -7.04 8.50
CA SER A 91 -7.38 -6.76 9.83
C SER A 91 -5.91 -6.32 9.76
N ASN A 92 -5.43 -5.58 10.77
CA ASN A 92 -4.02 -5.19 10.79
C ASN A 92 -3.08 -6.40 10.77
N ASP A 93 -3.39 -7.44 11.55
CA ASP A 93 -2.59 -8.67 11.63
C ASP A 93 -2.54 -9.40 10.30
N ASP A 94 -3.67 -9.53 9.60
CA ASP A 94 -3.72 -10.14 8.27
C ASP A 94 -2.98 -9.31 7.24
N ALA A 95 -3.15 -7.98 7.26
CA ALA A 95 -2.46 -7.09 6.35
C ALA A 95 -0.93 -7.21 6.50
N VAL A 96 -0.43 -7.25 7.75
CA VAL A 96 1.00 -7.45 8.04
C VAL A 96 1.48 -8.80 7.53
N ARG A 97 0.72 -9.88 7.79
CA ARG A 97 1.06 -11.24 7.35
C ARG A 97 1.13 -11.32 5.82
N VAL A 98 0.10 -10.82 5.13
CA VAL A 98 0.00 -10.86 3.66
C VAL A 98 1.05 -9.99 2.99
N LEU A 99 1.32 -8.78 3.49
CA LEU A 99 2.41 -7.94 2.98
C LEU A 99 3.77 -8.65 3.12
N ARG A 100 4.01 -9.32 4.25
CA ARG A 100 5.24 -10.10 4.43
C ARG A 100 5.33 -11.22 3.40
N GLU A 101 4.26 -11.98 3.16
CA GLU A 101 4.22 -13.06 2.17
C GLU A 101 4.45 -12.55 0.73
N ILE A 102 3.85 -11.41 0.37
CA ILE A 102 4.00 -10.80 -0.97
C ILE A 102 5.46 -10.37 -1.20
N VAL A 103 6.08 -9.76 -0.20
CA VAL A 103 7.47 -9.25 -0.30
C VAL A 103 8.50 -10.37 -0.15
N HIS A 104 8.20 -11.41 0.63
CA HIS A 104 9.12 -12.54 0.88
C HIS A 104 9.02 -13.67 -0.14
N LYS A 105 8.20 -13.58 -1.20
CA LYS A 105 8.16 -14.66 -2.19
C LYS A 105 9.57 -14.94 -2.69
N PRO A 106 10.15 -16.12 -2.37
CA PRO A 106 11.47 -16.47 -2.86
C PRO A 106 11.36 -16.61 -4.37
N GLY A 107 12.30 -16.00 -5.09
CA GLY A 107 12.54 -16.34 -6.48
C GLY A 107 12.83 -17.82 -6.65
#